data_AF-A0A7S0YW09-F1
#
_entry.id   AF-A0A7S0YW09-F1
#
_cell.length_a   1.000
_cell.length_b   1.000
_cell.length_c   1.000
_cell.angle_alpha   90.00
_cell.angle_beta   90.00
_cell.angle_gamma   90.00
#
_symmetry.space_group_name_H-M   'P 1'
#
loop_
_entity.id
_entity.type
_entity.pdbx_description
1 polymer ?
#
loop_
_entity_poly.entity_id
_entity_poly.type
_entity_poly.pdbx_seq_one_letter_code
_entity_poly.pdbx_strand_id
1 'polypeptide(L)'
;ESEWKNRGFALNKNRNVLMKALRDMQEQHFQATNPGALAEAAARAREEAAVELAKESAELEKEKARIKLASEARLRAARRGDTEFGGDSGLKCVIFRDSQGQLYLQSVKPCGGHVNEGDTLLKVGEKEVTGMTLLEVRDLLREHGQMCPCLVRLT
;
A
#
# COMPACT_ATOMS: atom_id res chain seq x y z
N GLU A 1 1.18 48.12 -41.21
CA GLU A 1 1.06 46.65 -41.05
C GLU A 1 0.15 46.17 -39.90
N SER A 2 -0.07 46.96 -38.84
CA SER A 2 -0.81 46.52 -37.63
C SER A 2 -2.32 46.27 -37.86
N GLU A 3 -3.00 47.06 -38.69
CA GLU A 3 -4.47 46.97 -38.84
C GLU A 3 -4.96 45.73 -39.60
N TRP A 4 -4.21 45.27 -40.60
CA TRP A 4 -4.58 44.09 -41.39
C TRP A 4 -4.48 42.79 -40.58
N LYS A 5 -3.47 42.70 -39.70
CA LYS A 5 -3.32 41.57 -38.77
C LYS A 5 -4.45 41.54 -37.74
N ASN A 6 -4.87 42.70 -37.22
CA ASN A 6 -5.98 42.79 -36.27
C ASN A 6 -7.34 42.41 -36.91
N ARG A 7 -7.58 42.79 -38.17
CA ARG A 7 -8.79 42.38 -38.91
C ARG A 7 -8.83 40.89 -39.21
N GLY A 8 -7.70 40.30 -39.62
CA GLY A 8 -7.59 38.85 -39.85
C GLY A 8 -7.84 38.03 -38.59
N PHE A 9 -7.32 38.47 -37.44
CA PHE A 9 -7.56 37.81 -36.16
C PHE A 9 -9.03 37.89 -35.72
N ALA A 10 -9.67 39.06 -35.88
CA ALA A 10 -11.08 39.25 -35.54
C ALA A 10 -12.00 38.37 -36.40
N LEU A 11 -11.73 38.25 -37.71
CA LEU A 11 -12.49 37.37 -38.61
C LEU A 11 -12.36 35.90 -38.23
N ASN A 12 -11.15 35.46 -37.86
CA ASN A 12 -10.92 34.07 -37.46
C ASN A 12 -11.59 33.76 -36.10
N LYS A 13 -11.57 34.71 -35.16
CA LYS A 13 -12.30 34.60 -33.90
C LYS A 13 -13.81 34.48 -34.14
N ASN A 14 -14.37 35.32 -35.01
CA ASN A 14 -15.79 35.28 -35.36
C ASN A 14 -16.18 33.97 -36.07
N ARG A 15 -15.32 33.47 -36.97
CA ARG A 15 -15.51 32.15 -37.61
C ARG A 15 -15.55 31.02 -36.57
N ASN A 16 -14.65 31.03 -35.59
CA ASN A 16 -14.64 30.01 -34.53
C ASN A 16 -15.89 30.08 -33.65
N VAL A 17 -16.37 31.29 -33.34
CA VAL A 17 -17.61 31.49 -32.59
C VAL A 17 -18.82 30.95 -33.37
N LEU A 18 -18.91 31.25 -34.67
CA LEU A 18 -19.99 30.75 -35.53
C LEU A 18 -19.97 29.22 -35.67
N MET A 19 -18.79 28.63 -35.86
CA MET A 19 -18.64 27.17 -35.95
C MET A 19 -18.94 26.46 -34.62
N LYS A 20 -18.73 27.14 -33.49
CA LYS A 20 -19.16 26.62 -32.18
C LYS A 20 -20.67 26.70 -32.05
N ALA A 21 -21.28 27.85 -32.34
CA ALA A 21 -22.72 28.04 -32.26
C ALA A 21 -23.50 27.05 -33.16
N LEU A 22 -23.00 26.77 -34.37
CA LEU A 22 -23.57 25.77 -35.28
C LEU A 22 -23.54 24.36 -34.69
N ARG A 23 -22.43 23.99 -34.04
CA ARG A 23 -22.32 22.69 -33.34
C ARG A 23 -23.27 22.60 -32.17
N ASP A 24 -23.32 23.65 -31.34
CA ASP A 24 -24.21 23.70 -30.18
C ASP A 24 -25.68 23.57 -30.60
N MET A 25 -26.09 24.22 -31.71
CA MET A 25 -27.44 24.09 -32.27
C MET A 25 -27.74 22.68 -32.82
N GLN A 26 -26.78 22.06 -33.51
CA GLN A 26 -26.93 20.69 -34.01
C GLN A 26 -27.06 19.68 -32.87
N GLU A 27 -26.27 19.86 -31.81
CA GLU A 27 -26.30 19.02 -30.61
C GLU A 27 -27.63 19.17 -29.87
N GLN A 28 -28.15 20.40 -29.70
CA GLN A 28 -29.49 20.64 -29.15
C GLN A 28 -30.59 19.98 -29.99
N HIS A 29 -30.51 20.08 -31.33
CA HIS A 29 -31.49 19.44 -32.20
C HIS A 29 -31.43 17.91 -32.07
N PHE A 30 -30.23 17.33 -32.04
CA PHE A 30 -30.03 15.90 -31.83
C PHE A 30 -30.59 15.44 -30.48
N GLN A 31 -30.38 16.22 -29.43
CA GLN A 31 -30.95 15.97 -28.11
C GLN A 31 -32.48 16.03 -28.10
N ALA A 32 -33.07 16.99 -28.82
CA ALA A 32 -34.52 17.11 -28.93
C ALA A 32 -35.17 15.99 -29.77
N THR A 33 -34.48 15.47 -30.78
CA THR A 33 -35.02 14.44 -31.69
C THR A 33 -34.74 13.01 -31.23
N ASN A 34 -33.73 12.77 -30.39
CA ASN A 34 -33.35 11.43 -29.94
C ASN A 34 -33.28 11.30 -28.40
N PRO A 35 -34.32 11.69 -27.64
CA PRO A 35 -34.31 11.60 -26.18
C PRO A 35 -34.19 10.15 -25.69
N GLY A 36 -34.72 9.18 -26.43
CA GLY A 36 -34.60 7.75 -26.12
C GLY A 36 -33.16 7.22 -26.18
N ALA A 37 -32.42 7.56 -27.23
CA ALA A 37 -31.03 7.15 -27.39
C ALA A 37 -30.11 7.78 -26.32
N LEU A 38 -30.40 9.01 -25.91
CA LEU A 38 -29.69 9.67 -24.81
C LEU A 38 -30.02 9.09 -23.44
N ALA A 39 -31.28 8.73 -23.21
CA ALA A 39 -31.70 8.07 -21.98
C ALA A 39 -31.07 6.67 -21.85
N GLU A 40 -31.01 5.91 -22.95
CA GLU A 40 -30.36 4.59 -22.98
C GLU A 40 -28.84 4.69 -22.80
N ALA A 41 -28.18 5.65 -23.48
CA ALA A 41 -26.75 5.89 -23.29
C ALA A 41 -26.44 6.32 -21.85
N ALA A 42 -27.27 7.18 -21.25
CA ALA A 42 -27.14 7.58 -19.85
C ALA A 42 -27.41 6.42 -18.86
N ALA A 43 -28.38 5.56 -19.17
CA ALA A 43 -28.66 4.37 -18.36
C ALA A 43 -27.47 3.39 -18.37
N ARG A 44 -26.89 3.12 -19.56
CA ARG A 44 -25.70 2.28 -19.69
C ARG A 44 -24.48 2.88 -18.98
N ALA A 45 -24.24 4.18 -19.14
CA ALA A 45 -23.14 4.86 -18.44
C ALA A 45 -23.30 4.81 -16.90
N ARG A 46 -24.54 4.88 -16.39
CA ARG A 46 -24.82 4.74 -14.96
C ARG A 46 -24.60 3.30 -14.47
N GLU A 47 -24.98 2.32 -15.27
CA GLU A 47 -24.80 0.90 -14.95
C GLU A 47 -23.31 0.52 -14.94
N GLU A 48 -22.55 0.95 -15.94
CA GLU A 48 -21.09 0.77 -16.00
C GLU A 48 -20.39 1.46 -14.82
N ALA A 49 -20.76 2.69 -14.48
CA ALA A 49 -20.21 3.41 -13.32
C ALA A 49 -20.54 2.71 -11.99
N ALA A 50 -21.75 2.13 -11.85
CA ALA A 50 -22.12 1.38 -10.66
C ALA A 50 -21.34 0.07 -10.53
N VAL A 51 -21.07 -0.63 -11.64
CA VAL A 51 -20.26 -1.85 -11.67
C VAL A 51 -18.80 -1.56 -11.31
N GLU A 52 -18.21 -0.49 -11.86
CA GLU A 52 -16.85 -0.09 -11.52
C GLU A 52 -16.74 0.34 -10.05
N LEU A 53 -17.70 1.14 -9.55
CA LEU A 53 -17.75 1.51 -8.13
C LEU A 53 -17.86 0.28 -7.21
N ALA A 54 -18.64 -0.73 -7.61
CA ALA A 54 -18.77 -1.97 -6.86
C ALA A 54 -17.43 -2.75 -6.82
N LYS A 55 -16.69 -2.80 -7.92
CA LYS A 55 -15.35 -3.42 -7.98
C LYS A 55 -14.36 -2.68 -7.09
N GLU A 56 -14.28 -1.34 -7.20
CA GLU A 56 -13.41 -0.51 -6.36
C GLU A 56 -13.74 -0.66 -4.87
N SER A 57 -15.04 -0.70 -4.52
CA SER A 57 -15.47 -0.89 -3.13
C SER A 57 -15.08 -2.26 -2.58
N ALA A 58 -15.18 -3.32 -3.39
CA ALA A 58 -14.78 -4.67 -2.99
C ALA A 58 -13.26 -4.79 -2.82
N GLU A 59 -12.47 -4.09 -3.63
CA GLU A 59 -11.02 -4.02 -3.47
C GLU A 59 -10.62 -3.28 -2.19
N LEU A 60 -11.27 -2.14 -1.92
CA LEU A 60 -11.07 -1.39 -0.68
C LEU A 60 -11.44 -2.21 0.57
N GLU A 61 -12.50 -3.02 0.53
CA GLU A 61 -12.82 -3.91 1.65
C GLU A 61 -11.76 -5.01 1.86
N LYS A 62 -11.25 -5.60 0.78
CA LYS A 62 -10.15 -6.58 0.87
C LYS A 62 -8.88 -5.95 1.45
N GLU A 63 -8.57 -4.72 1.08
CA GLU A 63 -7.41 -3.99 1.60
C GLU A 63 -7.60 -3.60 3.07
N LYS A 64 -8.79 -3.12 3.46
CA LYS A 64 -9.14 -2.87 4.87
C LYS A 64 -9.06 -4.14 5.72
N ALA A 65 -9.52 -5.28 5.21
CA ALA A 65 -9.41 -6.56 5.89
C ALA A 65 -7.94 -6.99 6.09
N ARG A 66 -7.08 -6.78 5.08
CA ARG A 66 -5.63 -7.00 5.20
C ARG A 66 -4.98 -6.10 6.24
N ILE A 67 -5.31 -4.80 6.24
CA ILE A 67 -4.78 -3.84 7.21
C ILE A 67 -5.24 -4.20 8.63
N LYS A 68 -6.51 -4.58 8.81
CA LYS A 68 -7.05 -5.02 10.10
C LYS A 68 -6.35 -6.28 10.62
N LEU A 69 -6.12 -7.27 9.77
CA LEU A 69 -5.36 -8.48 10.13
C LEU A 69 -3.92 -8.15 10.53
N ALA A 70 -3.25 -7.26 9.79
CA ALA A 70 -1.91 -6.80 10.12
C ALA A 70 -1.86 -6.01 11.43
N SER A 71 -2.85 -5.15 11.69
CA SER A 71 -2.94 -4.39 12.94
C SER A 71 -3.30 -5.27 14.13
N GLU A 72 -4.17 -6.27 13.96
CA GLU A 72 -4.53 -7.24 14.99
C GLU A 72 -3.38 -8.20 15.31
N ALA A 73 -2.54 -8.55 14.34
CA ALA A 73 -1.31 -9.29 14.57
C ALA A 73 -0.32 -8.47 15.43
N ARG A 74 -0.13 -7.17 15.12
CA ARG A 74 0.69 -6.25 15.92
C ARG A 74 0.15 -6.05 17.34
N LEU A 75 -1.17 -5.88 17.48
CA LEU A 75 -1.83 -5.74 18.79
C LEU A 75 -1.74 -7.03 19.60
N ARG A 76 -1.77 -8.21 18.95
CA ARG A 76 -1.52 -9.50 19.62
C ARG A 76 -0.07 -9.63 20.08
N ALA A 77 0.90 -9.20 19.28
CA ALA A 77 2.32 -9.18 19.65
C ALA A 77 2.60 -8.24 20.84
N ALA A 78 2.02 -7.03 20.81
CA ALA A 78 2.14 -6.06 21.90
C ALA A 78 1.54 -6.55 23.24
N ARG A 79 0.49 -7.40 23.20
CA ARG A 79 -0.14 -7.98 24.40
C ARG A 79 0.62 -9.18 24.98
N ARG A 80 1.50 -9.83 24.21
CA ARG A 80 2.33 -10.97 24.65
C ARG A 80 3.71 -10.56 25.19
N GLY A 81 4.07 -9.28 25.09
CA GLY A 81 5.38 -8.78 25.51
C GLY A 81 6.47 -8.94 24.45
N ASP A 82 6.10 -9.08 23.18
CA ASP A 82 7.02 -9.29 22.07
C ASP A 82 7.72 -7.97 21.71
N THR A 83 9.05 -7.98 21.70
CA THR A 83 9.87 -6.84 21.27
C THR A 83 10.21 -6.96 19.80
N GLU A 84 9.58 -6.13 18.95
CA GLU A 84 9.91 -6.03 17.52
C GLU A 84 11.23 -5.26 17.31
N PHE A 85 12.09 -5.77 16.42
CA PHE A 85 13.33 -5.11 15.98
C PHE A 85 13.30 -4.89 14.46
N GLY A 86 13.85 -3.75 13.99
CA GLY A 86 14.11 -3.49 12.56
C GLY A 86 12.95 -2.92 11.71
N GLY A 87 12.06 -2.13 12.33
CA GLY A 87 10.87 -1.57 11.66
C GLY A 87 11.14 -0.68 10.42
N ASP A 88 12.25 0.06 10.40
CA ASP A 88 12.48 1.13 9.41
C ASP A 88 13.11 0.66 8.08
N SER A 89 13.72 -0.53 8.04
CA SER A 89 14.41 -1.07 6.85
C SER A 89 13.65 -2.21 6.15
N GLY A 90 12.43 -2.54 6.61
CA GLY A 90 11.68 -3.70 6.12
C GLY A 90 12.25 -5.06 6.55
N LEU A 91 13.30 -5.06 7.40
CA LEU A 91 13.93 -6.24 7.97
C LEU A 91 13.44 -6.41 9.41
N LYS A 92 12.23 -6.95 9.56
CA LYS A 92 11.67 -7.24 10.88
C LYS A 92 12.32 -8.51 11.44
N CYS A 93 12.66 -8.48 12.72
CA CYS A 93 13.02 -9.65 13.51
C CYS A 93 12.15 -9.61 14.77
N VAL A 94 11.36 -10.66 15.00
CA VAL A 94 10.58 -10.84 16.23
C VAL A 94 11.24 -11.94 17.04
N ILE A 95 11.57 -11.66 18.30
CA ILE A 95 12.16 -12.64 19.21
C ILE A 95 11.12 -12.94 20.28
N PHE A 96 10.82 -14.22 20.48
CA PHE A 96 9.94 -14.67 21.56
C PHE A 96 10.71 -15.53 22.56
N ARG A 97 10.28 -15.46 23.82
CA ARG A 97 10.78 -16.31 24.89
C ARG A 97 9.70 -17.30 25.30
N ASP A 98 10.02 -18.57 25.35
CA ASP A 98 9.08 -19.59 25.84
C ASP A 98 9.04 -19.66 27.38
N SER A 99 8.16 -20.52 27.91
CA SER A 99 8.05 -20.78 29.34
C SER A 99 9.27 -21.47 29.95
N GLN A 100 10.19 -22.00 29.13
CA GLN A 100 11.44 -22.63 29.56
C GLN A 100 12.64 -21.66 29.50
N GLY A 101 12.41 -20.42 29.06
CA GLY A 101 13.42 -19.39 28.94
C GLY A 101 14.27 -19.45 27.67
N GLN A 102 13.91 -20.30 26.70
CA GLN A 102 14.52 -20.38 25.38
C GLN A 102 14.04 -19.24 24.49
N LEU A 103 14.93 -18.75 23.62
CA LEU A 103 14.67 -17.66 22.71
C LEU A 103 14.56 -18.18 21.28
N TYR A 104 13.49 -17.77 20.62
CA TYR A 104 13.16 -18.22 19.28
C TYR A 104 12.94 -17.04 18.36
N LEU A 105 13.25 -17.26 17.09
CA LEU A 105 13.09 -16.28 16.03
C LEU A 105 11.76 -16.50 15.32
N GLN A 106 11.01 -15.42 15.15
CA GLN A 106 9.82 -15.36 14.33
C GLN A 106 10.00 -14.26 13.27
N SER A 107 9.85 -14.63 12.00
CA SER A 107 9.99 -13.75 10.84
C SER A 107 11.32 -12.98 10.81
N VAL A 108 12.39 -13.60 10.31
CA VAL A 108 13.69 -12.95 10.05
C VAL A 108 13.98 -13.02 8.55
N LYS A 109 14.45 -11.93 7.95
CA LYS A 109 15.02 -11.96 6.60
C LYS A 109 16.56 -12.01 6.73
N PRO A 110 17.18 -13.19 6.77
CA PRO A 110 18.62 -13.32 6.95
C PRO A 110 19.37 -12.67 5.78
N CYS A 111 20.45 -11.93 6.09
CA CYS A 111 21.39 -11.43 5.08
C CYS A 111 22.29 -12.56 4.51
N GLY A 112 22.12 -13.79 4.99
CA GLY A 112 22.70 -15.03 4.49
C GLY A 112 22.15 -16.24 5.25
N GLY A 113 21.73 -17.30 4.54
CA GLY A 113 21.11 -18.49 5.10
C GLY A 113 19.57 -18.49 5.07
N HIS A 114 18.96 -19.55 5.58
CA HIS A 114 17.51 -19.65 5.79
C HIS A 114 17.25 -19.80 7.29
N VAL A 115 16.35 -18.98 7.84
CA VAL A 115 15.89 -19.05 9.23
C VAL A 115 14.37 -19.22 9.18
N ASN A 116 13.86 -20.25 9.83
CA ASN A 116 12.46 -20.58 9.91
C ASN A 116 11.86 -20.13 11.26
N GLU A 117 10.53 -20.03 11.30
CA GLU A 117 9.83 -19.86 12.57
C GLU A 117 10.07 -21.09 13.47
N GLY A 118 10.50 -20.86 14.71
CA GLY A 118 10.81 -21.93 15.66
C GLY A 118 12.30 -22.28 15.77
N ASP A 119 13.15 -21.67 14.95
CA ASP A 119 14.60 -21.78 15.11
C ASP A 119 15.07 -21.09 16.39
N THR A 120 16.01 -21.73 17.09
CA THR A 120 16.48 -21.27 18.41
C THR A 120 17.70 -20.37 18.26
N LEU A 121 17.65 -19.18 18.84
CA LEU A 121 18.79 -18.27 18.88
C LEU A 121 19.72 -18.66 20.03
N LEU A 122 20.98 -18.97 19.72
CA LEU A 122 21.98 -19.39 20.70
C LEU A 122 22.97 -18.27 21.04
N LYS A 123 23.43 -17.53 20.02
CA LYS A 123 24.40 -16.43 20.19
C LYS A 123 24.06 -15.24 19.32
N VAL A 124 24.37 -14.05 19.84
CA VAL A 124 24.31 -12.76 19.14
C VAL A 124 25.67 -12.10 19.30
N GLY A 125 26.37 -11.88 18.19
CA GLY A 125 27.79 -11.51 18.25
C GLY A 125 28.61 -12.63 18.87
N GLU A 126 29.40 -12.27 19.89
CA GLU A 126 30.18 -13.22 20.69
C GLU A 126 29.48 -13.67 21.98
N LYS A 127 28.29 -13.13 22.29
CA LYS A 127 27.59 -13.42 23.55
C LYS A 127 26.57 -14.54 23.39
N GLU A 128 26.58 -15.48 24.35
CA GLU A 128 25.52 -16.48 24.50
C GLU A 128 24.27 -15.84 25.07
N VAL A 129 23.14 -16.03 24.38
CA VAL A 129 21.84 -15.45 24.76
C VAL A 129 20.96 -16.42 25.54
N THR A 130 21.43 -17.65 25.77
CA THR A 130 20.69 -18.64 26.56
C THR A 130 20.53 -18.16 28.00
N GLY A 131 19.29 -18.10 28.48
CA GLY A 131 18.97 -17.61 29.82
C GLY A 131 18.86 -16.09 29.96
N MET A 132 19.24 -15.32 28.93
CA MET A 132 19.08 -13.87 28.91
C MET A 132 17.60 -13.47 28.76
N THR A 133 17.26 -12.29 29.26
CA THR A 133 15.95 -11.69 29.08
C THR A 133 15.80 -11.08 27.68
N LEU A 134 14.55 -10.94 27.22
CA LEU A 134 14.26 -10.32 25.92
C LEU A 134 14.81 -8.89 25.82
N LEU A 135 14.79 -8.14 26.91
CA LEU A 135 15.33 -6.78 26.97
C LEU A 135 16.83 -6.76 26.73
N GLU A 136 17.58 -7.65 27.40
CA GLU A 136 19.03 -7.72 27.24
C GLU A 136 19.43 -8.15 25.83
N VAL A 137 18.70 -9.10 25.23
CA VAL A 137 18.97 -9.53 23.86
C VAL A 137 18.62 -8.44 22.84
N ARG A 138 17.55 -7.69 23.07
CA ARG A 138 17.22 -6.51 22.27
C ARG A 138 18.32 -5.45 22.36
N ASP A 139 18.82 -5.19 23.55
CA ASP A 139 19.87 -4.20 23.76
C ASP A 139 21.19 -4.66 23.11
N LEU A 140 21.52 -5.95 23.15
CA LEU A 140 22.63 -6.54 22.38
C LEU A 140 22.47 -6.37 20.87
N LEU A 141 21.28 -6.60 20.33
CA LEU A 141 21.03 -6.39 18.90
C LEU A 141 21.11 -4.92 18.51
N ARG A 142 20.68 -4.01 19.40
CA ARG A 142 20.86 -2.55 19.20
C ARG A 142 22.33 -2.14 19.21
N GLU A 143 23.14 -2.72 20.10
CA GLU A 143 24.59 -2.48 20.14
C GLU A 143 25.29 -2.85 18.82
N HIS A 144 24.84 -3.92 18.15
CA HIS A 144 25.43 -4.37 16.88
C HIS A 144 24.84 -3.67 15.63
N GLY A 145 23.81 -2.84 15.79
CA GLY A 145 23.22 -2.06 14.70
C GLY A 145 22.48 -2.92 13.67
N GLN A 146 22.72 -2.67 12.38
CA GLN A 146 21.95 -3.26 11.27
C GLN A 146 22.45 -4.64 10.83
N MET A 147 23.68 -5.01 11.16
CA MET A 147 24.30 -6.28 10.77
C MET A 147 24.92 -6.94 11.99
N CYS A 148 24.30 -8.04 12.44
CA CYS A 148 24.77 -8.79 13.59
C CYS A 148 25.00 -10.27 13.22
N PRO A 149 26.19 -10.84 13.47
CA PRO A 149 26.40 -12.27 13.29
C PRO A 149 25.64 -13.02 14.39
N CYS A 150 24.73 -13.90 13.99
CA CYS A 150 23.93 -14.70 14.91
C CYS A 150 24.21 -16.18 14.71
N LEU A 151 24.31 -16.92 15.82
CA LEU A 151 24.33 -18.38 15.77
C LEU A 151 22.93 -18.89 16.09
N VAL A 152 22.36 -19.62 15.14
CA VAL A 152 21.00 -20.14 15.21
C VAL A 152 21.05 -21.66 15.09
N ARG A 153 20.34 -22.36 15.97
CA ARG A 153 20.07 -23.79 15.81
C ARG A 153 18.86 -23.94 14.92
N LEU A 154 19.08 -24.48 13.74
CA LEU A 154 18.02 -24.84 12.80
C LEU A 154 17.26 -26.04 13.36
N THR A 155 15.93 -25.99 13.23
CA THR A 155 15.03 -27.09 13.54
C THR A 155 14.97 -28.13 12.41
#